data_AF-A0A9J7LHM3-F1
#
_entry.id   AF-A0A9J7LHM3-F1
#
_cell.length_a   1.000
_cell.length_b   1.000
_cell.length_c   1.000
_cell.angle_alpha   90.00
_cell.angle_beta   90.00
_cell.angle_gamma   90.00
#
_symmetry.space_group_name_H-M   'P 1'
#
loop_
_entity.id
_entity.type
_entity.pdbx_description
1 polymer ?
#
loop_
_entity_poly.entity_id
_entity_poly.type
_entity_poly.pdbx_seq_one_letter_code
_entity_poly.pdbx_strand_id
1 'polypeptide(L)'
;MAACGNNHVDTVQRLIEFGARPDLTDGSIAQKLGIDDKKRGSAGEGYELVPEARKSAKASIKLVQLAKMSKLLRCCNPKCGKPGYRSALKLCGRCKLTRYCSRDCQIQHWSVGHKKCCGQDKYVDEEQDPMRKVKAYLLENDKQNKLTKGS
;
A
#
# COMPACT_ATOMS: atom_id res chain seq x y z
N MET A 1 1.30 1.38 4.90
CA MET A 1 2.46 2.05 5.57
C MET A 1 2.43 1.69 7.06
N ALA A 2 3.22 0.71 7.50
CA ALA A 2 3.14 0.16 8.86
C ALA A 2 3.42 1.20 9.97
N ALA A 3 4.29 2.18 9.71
CA ALA A 3 4.61 3.28 10.64
C ALA A 3 3.36 4.06 11.13
N CYS A 4 2.30 4.10 10.31
CA CYS A 4 1.05 4.74 10.68
C CYS A 4 0.32 4.01 11.81
N GLY A 5 0.37 2.67 11.83
CA GLY A 5 -0.31 1.86 12.86
C GLY A 5 0.32 2.02 14.25
N ASN A 6 1.62 2.37 14.31
CA ASN A 6 2.36 2.62 15.55
C ASN A 6 2.46 4.12 15.89
N ASN A 7 1.78 4.99 15.14
CA ASN A 7 1.86 6.45 15.26
C ASN A 7 3.29 7.02 15.29
N HIS A 8 4.22 6.46 14.53
CA HIS A 8 5.56 7.03 14.38
C HIS A 8 5.51 8.25 13.45
N VAL A 9 4.98 9.37 13.96
CA VAL A 9 4.61 10.57 13.18
C VAL A 9 5.78 11.05 12.32
N ASP A 10 6.98 11.16 12.88
CA ASP A 10 8.18 11.63 12.17
C ASP A 10 8.57 10.68 11.03
N THR A 11 8.41 9.38 11.25
CA THR A 11 8.68 8.37 10.22
C THR A 11 7.65 8.49 9.10
N VAL A 12 6.37 8.64 9.44
CA VAL A 12 5.29 8.82 8.45
C VAL A 12 5.52 10.09 7.63
N GLN A 13 5.86 11.20 8.28
CA GLN A 13 6.18 12.46 7.61
C GLN A 13 7.36 12.30 6.65
N ARG A 14 8.48 11.75 7.13
CA ARG A 14 9.69 11.55 6.32
C ARG A 14 9.45 10.62 5.13
N LEU A 15 8.63 9.57 5.30
CA LEU A 15 8.22 8.70 4.20
C LEU A 15 7.41 9.46 3.15
N ILE A 16 6.44 10.27 3.54
CA ILE A 16 5.66 11.12 2.62
C ILE A 16 6.59 12.13 1.91
N GLU A 17 7.53 12.74 2.63
CA GLU A 17 8.54 13.65 2.08
C GLU A 17 9.48 12.98 1.07
N PHE A 18 9.79 11.69 1.25
CA PHE A 18 10.54 10.91 0.27
C PHE A 18 9.67 10.29 -0.84
N GLY A 19 8.41 10.69 -0.91
CA GLY A 19 7.50 10.30 -2.00
C GLY A 19 6.91 8.90 -1.85
N ALA A 20 6.92 8.33 -0.64
CA ALA A 20 6.12 7.15 -0.35
C ALA A 20 4.65 7.43 -0.69
N ARG A 21 4.00 6.48 -1.34
CA ARG A 21 2.62 6.61 -1.82
C ARG A 21 1.63 6.33 -0.69
N PRO A 22 0.95 7.34 -0.13
CA PRO A 22 -0.05 7.13 0.92
C PRO A 22 -1.31 6.43 0.40
N ASP A 23 -1.50 6.37 -0.92
CA ASP A 23 -2.61 5.68 -1.59
C ASP A 23 -2.35 4.18 -1.80
N LEU A 24 -1.13 3.70 -1.59
CA LEU A 24 -0.77 2.27 -1.65
C LEU A 24 -0.77 1.65 -0.25
N THR A 25 -1.79 1.93 0.55
CA THR A 25 -2.05 1.12 1.75
C THR A 25 -2.61 -0.23 1.29
N ASP A 26 -1.98 -1.32 1.69
CA ASP A 26 -2.62 -2.62 1.73
C ASP A 26 -3.93 -2.47 2.51
N GLY A 27 -5.03 -3.07 2.01
CA GLY A 27 -6.38 -2.85 2.56
C GLY A 27 -6.49 -3.06 4.07
N SER A 28 -5.60 -3.89 4.64
CA SER A 28 -5.44 -4.10 6.08
C SER A 28 -5.08 -2.83 6.86
N ILE A 29 -4.11 -2.04 6.37
CA ILE A 29 -3.70 -0.79 7.03
C ILE A 29 -4.74 0.31 6.80
N ALA A 30 -5.37 0.35 5.62
CA ALA A 30 -6.45 1.31 5.35
C ALA A 30 -7.66 1.08 6.28
N GLN A 31 -8.04 -0.18 6.50
CA GLN A 31 -9.13 -0.57 7.40
C GLN A 31 -8.78 -0.27 8.87
N LYS A 32 -7.57 -0.59 9.33
CA LYS A 32 -7.10 -0.28 10.70
C LYS A 32 -7.07 1.21 11.01
N LEU A 33 -6.78 2.04 10.01
CA LEU A 33 -6.69 3.50 10.18
C LEU A 33 -8.00 4.23 9.87
N GLY A 34 -9.04 3.52 9.42
CA GLY A 34 -10.31 4.13 9.00
C GLY A 34 -10.16 5.07 7.79
N ILE A 35 -9.24 4.77 6.88
CA ILE A 35 -8.89 5.61 5.71
C ILE A 35 -9.54 5.08 4.41
N ASP A 36 -10.21 3.92 4.46
CA ASP A 36 -10.88 3.31 3.32
C ASP A 36 -12.24 3.99 3.02
N ASP A 37 -12.33 4.69 1.89
CA ASP A 37 -13.53 5.40 1.43
C ASP A 37 -14.59 4.46 0.78
N LYS A 38 -14.41 3.13 0.83
CA LYS A 38 -15.35 2.21 0.17
C LYS A 38 -16.65 2.02 0.96
N LYS A 39 -17.61 2.90 0.67
CA LYS A 39 -18.97 2.46 0.33
C LYS A 39 -18.86 1.47 -0.84
N ARG A 40 -18.78 0.17 -0.55
CA ARG A 40 -19.20 -0.86 -1.50
C ARG A 40 -20.46 -1.48 -0.90
N GLY A 41 -21.61 -1.06 -1.44
CA GLY A 41 -22.91 -1.42 -0.89
C GLY A 41 -23.15 -2.92 -0.94
N SER A 42 -23.57 -3.46 0.20
CA SER A 42 -24.75 -4.29 0.35
C SER A 42 -25.13 -4.24 1.82
N ALA A 43 -26.40 -4.01 2.12
CA ALA A 43 -26.97 -3.97 3.46
C ALA A 43 -26.52 -5.19 4.29
N GLY A 44 -26.06 -4.94 5.52
CA GLY A 44 -25.63 -5.98 6.45
C GLY A 44 -24.63 -5.44 7.45
N GLU A 45 -25.15 -5.01 8.60
CA GLU A 45 -24.49 -4.92 9.91
C GLU A 45 -23.11 -4.26 9.92
N GLY A 46 -23.11 -2.95 10.20
CA GLY A 46 -21.90 -2.18 10.44
C GLY A 46 -21.09 -2.80 11.58
N TYR A 47 -19.95 -3.38 11.25
CA TYR A 47 -18.95 -3.73 12.24
C TYR A 47 -18.37 -2.41 12.79
N GLU A 48 -18.83 -2.00 13.97
CA GLU A 48 -18.28 -0.86 14.69
C GLU A 48 -16.88 -1.24 15.18
N LEU A 49 -15.83 -0.79 14.48
CA LEU A 49 -14.45 -0.99 14.94
C LEU A 49 -14.12 -0.07 16.12
N VAL A 50 -13.55 -0.71 17.13
CA VAL A 50 -13.20 -0.26 18.47
C VAL A 50 -12.54 1.14 18.53
N PRO A 51 -13.06 2.09 19.34
CA PRO A 51 -12.59 3.49 19.45
C PRO A 51 -11.09 3.69 19.80
N GLU A 52 -10.46 2.73 20.47
CA GLU A 52 -9.14 2.88 21.08
C GLU A 52 -7.99 2.98 20.07
N ALA A 53 -8.07 2.27 18.93
CA ALA A 53 -7.01 2.32 17.90
C ALA A 53 -6.91 3.70 17.21
N ARG A 54 -8.01 4.47 17.20
CA ARG A 54 -8.08 5.80 16.61
C ARG A 54 -7.36 6.87 17.45
N LYS A 55 -7.25 6.67 18.77
CA LYS A 55 -6.58 7.63 19.67
C LYS A 55 -5.07 7.64 19.47
N SER A 56 -4.45 6.46 19.37
CA SER A 56 -2.99 6.36 19.29
C SER A 56 -2.43 6.88 17.97
N ALA A 57 -3.09 6.67 16.83
CA ALA A 57 -2.58 7.02 15.48
C ALA A 57 -3.07 8.36 14.89
N LYS A 58 -3.76 9.21 15.67
CA LYS A 58 -4.47 10.41 15.17
C LYS A 58 -3.60 11.34 14.31
N ALA A 59 -2.37 11.61 14.72
CA ALA A 59 -1.47 12.52 14.01
C ALA A 59 -1.00 11.91 12.67
N SER A 60 -0.60 10.64 12.69
CA SER A 60 -0.19 9.91 11.48
C SER A 60 -1.33 9.80 10.46
N ILE A 61 -2.56 9.54 10.93
CA ILE A 61 -3.76 9.51 10.07
C ILE A 61 -3.98 10.87 9.40
N LYS A 62 -3.88 11.97 10.15
CA LYS A 62 -4.04 13.31 9.60
C LYS A 62 -3.00 13.62 8.52
N LEU A 63 -1.73 13.25 8.72
CA LEU A 63 -0.69 13.42 7.70
C LEU A 63 -1.00 12.65 6.42
N VAL A 64 -1.44 11.39 6.55
CA VAL A 64 -1.82 10.55 5.40
C VAL A 64 -3.02 11.13 4.66
N GLN A 65 -4.04 11.60 5.38
CA GLN A 65 -5.22 12.25 4.78
C GLN A 65 -4.84 13.51 4.00
N LEU A 66 -4.03 14.40 4.59
CA LEU A 66 -3.54 15.61 3.92
C LEU A 66 -2.73 15.27 2.67
N ALA A 67 -1.86 14.27 2.75
CA ALA A 67 -1.08 13.80 1.60
C ALA A 67 -1.98 13.24 0.49
N LYS A 68 -3.02 12.46 0.83
CA LYS A 68 -4.04 11.99 -0.13
C LYS A 68 -4.76 13.17 -0.80
N MET A 69 -5.20 14.15 -0.02
CA MET A 69 -5.98 15.31 -0.51
C MET A 69 -5.15 16.22 -1.44
N SER A 70 -3.88 16.45 -1.12
CA SER A 70 -3.00 17.28 -1.94
C SER A 70 -2.80 16.73 -3.36
N LYS A 71 -2.97 15.40 -3.55
CA LYS A 71 -2.66 14.67 -4.80
C LYS A 71 -1.23 14.90 -5.31
N LEU A 72 -0.37 15.55 -4.53
CA LEU A 72 1.01 15.84 -4.84
C LEU A 72 1.83 14.60 -4.53
N LEU A 73 2.56 14.14 -5.54
CA LEU A 73 3.62 13.16 -5.38
C LEU A 73 4.96 13.88 -5.44
N ARG A 74 6.03 13.22 -5.01
CA ARG A 74 7.38 13.76 -5.10
C ARG A 74 8.23 12.97 -6.09
N CYS A 75 9.20 13.64 -6.68
CA CYS A 75 10.23 13.01 -7.50
C CYS A 75 10.98 11.96 -6.65
N CYS A 76 11.08 10.73 -7.13
CA CYS A 76 11.76 9.62 -6.43
C CYS A 76 13.28 9.75 -6.41
N ASN A 77 13.87 10.76 -7.10
CA ASN A 77 15.29 11.06 -6.92
C ASN A 77 15.48 11.71 -5.53
N PRO A 78 16.19 11.07 -4.59
CA PRO A 78 16.32 11.55 -3.21
C PRO A 78 17.05 12.89 -3.10
N LYS A 79 17.88 13.25 -4.10
CA LYS A 79 18.53 14.57 -4.17
C LYS A 79 17.62 15.68 -4.72
N CYS A 80 16.43 15.34 -5.21
CA CYS A 80 15.50 16.27 -5.83
C CYS A 80 14.24 16.46 -4.99
N GLY A 81 13.45 15.41 -4.76
CA GLY A 81 12.22 15.47 -3.94
C GLY A 81 11.16 16.49 -4.37
N LYS A 82 11.30 17.15 -5.54
CA LYS A 82 10.37 18.19 -6.02
C LYS A 82 8.95 17.64 -6.08
N PRO A 83 7.95 18.36 -5.53
CA PRO A 83 6.56 17.97 -5.62
C PRO A 83 6.05 18.13 -7.05
N GLY A 84 5.07 17.32 -7.42
CA GLY A 84 4.40 17.38 -8.71
C GLY A 84 3.14 16.52 -8.72
N TYR A 85 2.18 16.89 -9.56
CA TYR A 85 0.99 16.09 -9.78
C TYR A 85 1.32 14.77 -10.48
N ARG A 86 0.46 13.77 -10.33
CA ARG A 86 0.59 12.46 -11.01
C ARG A 86 0.74 12.58 -12.52
N SER A 87 0.05 13.54 -13.13
CA SER A 87 0.11 13.85 -14.56
C SER A 87 1.44 14.50 -14.98
N ALA A 88 2.05 15.28 -14.10
CA ALA A 88 3.29 16.01 -14.38
C ALA A 88 4.55 15.14 -14.18
N LEU A 89 4.50 14.14 -13.31
CA LEU A 89 5.65 13.26 -13.05
C LEU A 89 5.69 12.05 -13.98
N LYS A 90 6.83 11.84 -14.63
CA LYS A 90 7.10 10.77 -15.58
C LYS A 90 7.41 9.47 -14.86
N LEU A 91 6.77 8.37 -15.27
CA LEU A 91 7.02 7.04 -14.73
C LEU A 91 8.34 6.46 -15.25
N CYS A 92 8.98 5.63 -14.45
CA CYS A 92 9.98 4.69 -14.97
C CYS A 92 9.32 3.77 -16.01
N GLY A 93 9.82 3.78 -17.24
CA GLY A 93 9.27 2.96 -18.33
C GLY A 93 9.31 1.44 -18.07
N ARG A 94 10.24 0.98 -17.23
CA ARG A 94 10.42 -0.46 -16.93
C ARG A 94 9.50 -0.95 -15.82
N CYS A 95 9.60 -0.37 -14.62
CA CYS A 95 8.82 -0.84 -13.47
C CYS A 95 7.45 -0.18 -13.33
N LYS A 96 7.26 1.04 -13.89
CA LYS A 96 6.04 1.85 -13.69
C LYS A 96 5.68 2.12 -12.22
N LEU A 97 6.63 1.97 -11.30
CA LEU A 97 6.43 2.20 -9.86
C LEU A 97 6.99 3.55 -9.40
N THR A 98 8.17 3.93 -9.88
CA THR A 98 8.84 5.20 -9.51
C THR A 98 8.49 6.33 -10.49
N ARG A 99 8.48 7.57 -10.00
CA ARG A 99 8.11 8.78 -10.75
C ARG A 99 9.18 9.87 -10.64
N TYR A 100 9.37 10.64 -11.70
CA TYR A 100 10.41 11.67 -11.80
C TYR A 100 9.89 12.94 -12.44
N CYS A 101 10.36 14.10 -11.99
CA CYS A 101 10.04 15.38 -12.62
C CYS A 101 10.77 15.57 -13.97
N SER A 102 11.91 14.90 -14.17
CA SER A 102 12.71 14.99 -15.39
C SER A 102 13.43 13.68 -15.70
N ARG A 103 13.93 13.56 -16.93
CA ARG A 103 14.79 12.44 -17.35
C ARG A 103 16.10 12.41 -16.56
N ASP A 104 16.67 13.56 -16.25
CA ASP A 104 17.91 13.65 -15.47
C ASP A 104 17.73 13.09 -14.06
N CYS A 105 16.60 13.39 -13.41
CA CYS A 105 16.29 12.81 -12.11
C CYS A 105 16.16 11.29 -12.17
N GLN A 106 15.60 10.74 -13.25
CA GLN A 106 15.55 9.30 -13.45
C GLN A 106 16.95 8.71 -13.60
N ILE A 107 17.83 9.33 -14.40
CA ILE A 107 19.20 8.86 -14.64
C ILE A 107 20.03 8.91 -13.35
N GLN A 108 19.93 10.00 -12.59
CA GLN A 108 20.62 10.12 -11.30
C GLN A 108 20.11 9.07 -10.30
N HIS A 109 18.80 8.88 -10.19
CA HIS A 109 18.26 7.85 -9.30
C HIS A 109 18.63 6.43 -9.77
N TRP A 110 18.74 6.22 -11.08
CA TRP A 110 19.19 4.96 -11.67
C TRP A 110 20.59 4.56 -11.21
N SER A 111 21.55 5.49 -11.28
CA SER A 111 22.94 5.23 -10.92
C SER A 111 23.14 5.00 -9.43
N VAL A 112 22.40 5.69 -8.57
CA VAL A 112 22.58 5.59 -7.09
C VAL A 112 21.87 4.39 -6.45
N GLY A 113 20.95 3.71 -7.15
CA GLY A 113 20.33 2.52 -6.57
C GLY A 113 19.13 1.94 -7.30
N HIS A 114 18.36 2.75 -8.04
CA HIS A 114 17.11 2.24 -8.63
C HIS A 114 17.33 1.07 -9.59
N LYS A 115 18.48 1.00 -10.28
CA LYS A 115 18.85 -0.13 -11.14
C LYS A 115 18.71 -1.49 -10.45
N LYS A 116 19.03 -1.56 -9.15
CA LYS A 116 19.02 -2.81 -8.37
C LYS A 116 17.60 -3.33 -8.14
N CYS A 117 16.64 -2.45 -7.87
CA CYS A 117 15.24 -2.80 -7.58
C CYS A 117 14.28 -2.67 -8.77
N CYS A 118 14.73 -2.13 -9.90
CA CYS A 118 13.84 -1.82 -11.01
C CYS A 118 13.28 -3.08 -11.69
N GLY A 119 11.99 -3.32 -11.49
CA GLY A 119 11.24 -4.42 -12.12
C GLY A 119 11.22 -5.71 -11.31
N GLN A 120 11.70 -5.69 -10.07
CA GLN A 120 11.63 -6.82 -9.13
C GLN A 120 10.25 -6.92 -8.44
N ASP A 121 9.53 -5.81 -8.31
CA ASP A 121 8.17 -5.77 -7.73
C ASP A 121 7.06 -6.00 -8.77
N LYS A 122 7.32 -6.83 -9.80
CA LYS A 122 6.22 -7.27 -10.66
C LYS A 122 5.41 -8.28 -9.86
N TYR A 123 4.35 -7.81 -9.22
CA TYR A 123 3.21 -8.67 -8.93
C TYR A 123 2.74 -9.21 -10.29
N VAL A 124 3.19 -10.40 -10.64
CA VAL A 124 2.62 -11.14 -11.76
C VAL A 124 1.20 -11.48 -11.34
N ASP A 125 0.24 -10.85 -12.02
CA ASP A 125 -1.19 -11.13 -11.89
C ASP A 125 -1.53 -12.55 -12.37
N GLU A 126 -0.54 -13.28 -12.89
CA GLU A 126 -0.64 -14.64 -13.37
C GLU A 126 0.04 -15.62 -12.41
N GLU A 127 -0.54 -15.83 -11.24
CA GLU A 127 -0.51 -17.18 -10.66
C GLU A 127 -1.72 -17.38 -9.75
N GLN A 128 -2.47 -18.45 -10.03
CA GLN A 128 -3.74 -18.80 -9.40
C GLN A 128 -3.78 -18.44 -7.92
N ASP A 129 -4.69 -17.53 -7.58
CA ASP A 129 -5.04 -17.08 -6.22
C ASP A 129 -4.62 -18.11 -5.15
N PRO A 130 -3.55 -17.84 -4.37
CA PRO A 130 -3.07 -18.76 -3.35
C PRO A 130 -4.18 -19.21 -2.39
N MET A 131 -5.22 -18.38 -2.21
CA MET A 131 -6.38 -18.71 -1.38
C MET A 131 -7.26 -19.79 -2.00
N ARG A 132 -7.31 -19.96 -3.34
CA ARG A 132 -8.02 -21.07 -3.99
C ARG A 132 -7.37 -22.41 -3.67
N LYS A 133 -6.03 -22.50 -3.68
CA LYS A 133 -5.31 -23.74 -3.31
C LYS A 133 -5.53 -24.10 -1.84
N VAL A 134 -5.46 -23.12 -0.94
CA VAL A 134 -5.75 -23.33 0.49
C VAL A 134 -7.19 -23.75 0.70
N LYS A 135 -8.16 -23.12 0.01
CA LYS A 135 -9.57 -23.48 0.12
C LYS A 135 -9.84 -24.90 -0.39
N ALA A 136 -9.23 -25.32 -1.50
CA ALA A 136 -9.34 -26.68 -2.01
C ALA A 136 -8.79 -27.70 -0.99
N TYR A 137 -7.60 -27.45 -0.45
CA TYR A 137 -6.97 -28.31 0.56
C TYR A 137 -7.81 -28.44 1.83
N LEU A 138 -8.40 -27.35 2.33
CA LEU A 138 -9.26 -27.39 3.51
C LEU A 138 -10.55 -28.17 3.26
N LEU A 139 -11.17 -27.99 2.09
CA LEU A 139 -12.38 -28.72 1.71
C LEU A 139 -12.12 -30.23 1.53
N GLU A 140 -10.95 -30.61 1.03
CA GLU A 140 -10.54 -32.02 0.90
C GLU A 140 -10.28 -32.66 2.26
N ASN A 141 -9.60 -31.97 3.17
CA ASN A 141 -9.36 -32.46 4.53
C ASN A 141 -10.65 -32.56 5.35
N ASP A 142 -11.59 -31.63 5.20
CA ASP A 142 -12.90 -31.71 5.87
C ASP A 142 -13.72 -32.91 5.39
N LYS A 143 -13.63 -33.28 4.10
CA LYS A 143 -14.27 -34.51 3.59
C LYS A 143 -13.63 -35.75 4.19
N GLN A 144 -12.30 -35.80 4.25
CA GLN A 144 -11.57 -36.93 4.82
C GLN A 144 -11.84 -37.10 6.32
N ASN A 145 -11.93 -36.00 7.07
CA ASN A 145 -12.21 -36.00 8.51
C ASN A 145 -13.67 -36.39 8.83
N LYS A 146 -14.61 -36.14 7.92
CA LYS A 146 -16.00 -36.60 8.03
C LYS A 146 -16.16 -38.09 7.74
N LEU A 147 -15.30 -38.66 6.88
CA LEU A 147 -15.26 -40.10 6.59
C LEU A 147 -14.65 -40.93 7.74
N THR A 148 -13.72 -40.34 8.51
CA THR A 148 -13.01 -41.05 9.60
C THR A 148 -13.66 -40.92 10.98
N LYS A 149 -14.66 -40.05 11.15
CA LYS A 149 -15.37 -39.82 12.43
C LYS A 149 -16.81 -40.37 12.45
N GLY A 150 -17.20 -41.12 11.41
CA GLY A 150 -18.53 -41.73 11.27
C GLY A 150 -18.57 -43.24 11.45
N SER A 151 -17.59 -43.85 12.12
CA SER A 151 -17.60 -45.27 12.54
C SER A 151 -17.53 -45.40 14.05
#